data_AF-A0A074VMR7-F1
#
_entry.id   AF-A0A074VMR7-F1
#
_cell.length_a   1.000
_cell.length_b   1.000
_cell.length_c   1.000
_cell.angle_alpha   90.00
_cell.angle_beta   90.00
_cell.angle_gamma   90.00
#
_symmetry.space_group_name_H-M   'P 1'
#
loop_
_entity.id
_entity.type
_entity.pdbx_description
1 polymer ?
#
loop_
_entity_poly.entity_id
_entity_poly.type
_entity_poly.pdbx_seq_one_letter_code
_entity_poly.pdbx_strand_id
1 'polypeptide(L)'
;MLYGNNKLYERALESHTRHGEKWGYPTYIKRQNEYCGYWNKPTFMIQQVAQELAKPEHERAEWLMWVDADSIVLNPNIPADIFLPPREFSHINIVAARDIQGLNTGVFFVRVHPWTISMFVDGMAFPLCNPKIELGNDADQAAMARTVEKSSGGPDGYGFKRGIVYLPKKLFNSYELPGYMRDGRKDVLRNFTGFVSPHAFEGQKGDFLVHLPGLFGDREPLMSDWLDMVENRQEDWAVPLEETSYLKDTQAFWKLYGEAVATIKEALNRDTIDKDMRDAVGQLRDALSEEADDSNKIVEYMNDLKQLLHPAIFSEE
;
A
#
# COMPACT_ATOMS: atom_id res chain seq x y z
N MET A 1 -12.82 9.40 -2.47
CA MET A 1 -13.47 10.71 -2.75
C MET A 1 -14.54 10.52 -3.80
N LEU A 2 -15.77 10.99 -3.56
CA LEU A 2 -16.85 10.81 -4.54
C LEU A 2 -17.54 12.17 -4.76
N TYR A 3 -17.30 12.77 -5.93
CA TYR A 3 -17.87 14.05 -6.32
C TYR A 3 -18.95 13.87 -7.38
N GLY A 4 -20.04 14.63 -7.25
CA GLY A 4 -21.15 14.58 -8.20
C GLY A 4 -21.96 13.28 -8.10
N ASN A 5 -22.76 13.02 -9.13
CA ASN A 5 -23.66 11.86 -9.19
C ASN A 5 -23.14 10.84 -10.21
N ASN A 6 -22.15 10.02 -9.81
CA ASN A 6 -21.64 8.93 -10.62
C ASN A 6 -22.13 7.59 -10.05
N LYS A 7 -23.05 6.95 -10.78
CA LYS A 7 -23.69 5.69 -10.33
C LYS A 7 -22.69 4.56 -10.14
N LEU A 8 -21.65 4.46 -10.98
CA LEU A 8 -20.65 3.39 -10.85
C LEU A 8 -19.83 3.60 -9.57
N TYR A 9 -19.42 4.83 -9.26
CA TYR A 9 -18.70 5.11 -8.02
C TYR A 9 -19.55 4.91 -6.76
N GLU A 10 -20.87 5.15 -6.82
CA GLU A 10 -21.77 4.82 -5.70
C GLU A 10 -21.87 3.30 -5.50
N ARG A 11 -21.95 2.52 -6.59
CA ARG A 11 -21.93 1.05 -6.53
C ARG A 11 -20.61 0.51 -5.99
N ALA A 12 -19.49 1.09 -6.42
CA ALA A 12 -18.18 0.75 -5.87
C ALA A 12 -18.07 1.10 -4.38
N LEU A 13 -18.52 2.29 -3.98
CA LEU A 13 -18.59 2.66 -2.57
C LEU A 13 -19.42 1.64 -1.77
N GLU A 14 -20.55 1.18 -2.29
CA GLU A 14 -21.36 0.17 -1.61
C GLU A 14 -20.59 -1.15 -1.39
N SER A 15 -19.71 -1.56 -2.32
CA SER A 15 -18.83 -2.71 -2.11
C SER A 15 -17.90 -2.53 -0.90
N HIS A 16 -17.37 -1.32 -0.70
CA HIS A 16 -16.53 -0.97 0.46
C HIS A 16 -17.35 -0.85 1.74
N THR A 17 -18.55 -0.23 1.69
CA THR A 17 -19.44 -0.12 2.85
C THR A 17 -19.81 -1.49 3.40
N ARG A 18 -20.23 -2.43 2.52
CA ARG A 18 -20.57 -3.81 2.92
C ARG A 18 -19.37 -4.54 3.54
N HIS A 19 -18.17 -4.31 3.00
CA HIS A 19 -16.94 -4.88 3.55
C HIS A 19 -16.62 -4.29 4.93
N GLY A 20 -16.73 -2.96 5.08
CA GLY A 20 -16.53 -2.27 6.35
C GLY A 20 -17.52 -2.72 7.41
N GLU A 21 -18.81 -2.83 7.08
CA GLU A 21 -19.84 -3.34 8.00
C GLU A 21 -19.56 -4.76 8.47
N LYS A 22 -19.15 -5.65 7.55
CA LYS A 22 -18.82 -7.03 7.86
C LYS A 22 -17.70 -7.17 8.89
N TRP A 23 -16.68 -6.31 8.80
CA TRP A 23 -15.48 -6.39 9.63
C TRP A 23 -15.42 -5.33 10.73
N GLY A 24 -16.43 -4.49 10.85
CA GLY A 24 -16.50 -3.43 11.86
C GLY A 24 -15.60 -2.22 11.57
N TYR A 25 -15.26 -1.96 10.31
CA TYR A 25 -14.46 -0.79 9.91
C TYR A 25 -15.35 0.43 9.63
N PRO A 26 -15.22 1.53 10.38
CA PRO A 26 -15.92 2.78 10.07
C PRO A 26 -15.54 3.29 8.68
N THR A 27 -16.54 3.66 7.88
CA THR A 27 -16.33 4.21 6.53
C THR A 27 -16.54 5.71 6.51
N TYR A 28 -15.52 6.46 6.08
CA TYR A 28 -15.56 7.92 5.98
C TYR A 28 -15.59 8.35 4.51
N ILE A 29 -16.61 9.13 4.13
CA ILE A 29 -16.84 9.47 2.72
C ILE A 29 -16.67 10.97 2.49
N LYS A 30 -15.66 11.35 1.71
CA LYS A 30 -15.53 12.72 1.19
C LYS A 30 -16.50 12.96 0.04
N ARG A 31 -17.67 13.54 0.36
CA ARG A 31 -18.74 13.93 -0.58
C ARG A 31 -18.57 15.34 -1.16
N GLN A 32 -17.90 16.23 -0.42
CA GLN A 32 -17.72 17.63 -0.80
C GLN A 32 -16.35 17.88 -1.42
N ASN A 33 -16.32 18.55 -2.58
CA ASN A 33 -15.09 19.03 -3.18
C ASN A 33 -14.76 20.40 -2.58
N GLU A 34 -13.63 20.49 -1.87
CA GLU A 34 -13.13 21.76 -1.31
C GLU A 34 -12.38 22.59 -2.36
N TYR A 35 -12.37 22.14 -3.62
CA TYR A 35 -11.69 22.76 -4.75
C TYR A 35 -10.16 22.90 -4.55
N CYS A 36 -9.57 22.05 -3.70
CA CYS A 36 -8.13 21.97 -3.48
C CYS A 36 -7.38 21.18 -4.56
N GLY A 37 -8.06 20.79 -5.65
CA GLY A 37 -7.48 19.99 -6.74
C GLY A 37 -6.93 18.66 -6.24
N TYR A 38 -5.65 18.39 -6.56
CA TYR A 38 -4.91 17.20 -6.13
C TYR A 38 -4.83 17.04 -4.60
N TRP A 39 -4.95 18.13 -3.84
CA TRP A 39 -4.77 18.10 -2.38
C TRP A 39 -5.99 17.61 -1.59
N ASN A 40 -7.11 17.30 -2.26
CA ASN A 40 -8.31 16.84 -1.57
C ASN A 40 -8.11 15.52 -0.78
N LYS A 41 -7.24 14.61 -1.27
CA LYS A 41 -6.88 13.35 -0.58
C LYS A 41 -6.08 13.63 0.70
N PRO A 42 -4.92 14.32 0.64
CA PRO A 42 -4.15 14.59 1.86
C PRO A 42 -4.91 15.48 2.86
N THR A 43 -5.72 16.46 2.43
CA THR A 43 -6.51 17.27 3.38
C THR A 43 -7.54 16.43 4.13
N PHE A 44 -8.22 15.50 3.42
CA PHE A 44 -9.16 14.59 4.05
C PHE A 44 -8.48 13.63 5.02
N MET A 45 -7.35 13.05 4.62
CA MET A 45 -6.59 12.15 5.48
C MET A 45 -6.08 12.86 6.73
N ILE A 46 -5.58 14.09 6.61
CA ILE A 46 -5.21 14.92 7.77
C ILE A 46 -6.43 15.10 8.70
N GLN A 47 -7.60 15.46 8.15
CA GLN A 47 -8.81 15.64 8.94
C GLN A 47 -9.19 14.36 9.70
N GLN A 48 -9.21 13.20 9.04
CA GLN A 48 -9.58 11.94 9.67
C GLN A 48 -8.56 11.53 10.75
N VAL A 49 -7.25 11.66 10.46
CA VAL A 49 -6.21 11.38 11.46
C VAL A 49 -6.34 12.30 12.67
N ALA A 50 -6.59 13.61 12.48
CA ALA A 50 -6.78 14.54 13.59
C ALA A 50 -8.03 14.21 14.43
N GLN A 51 -9.12 13.81 13.77
CA GLN A 51 -10.35 13.41 14.46
C GLN A 51 -10.15 12.13 15.29
N GLU A 52 -9.44 11.14 14.77
CA GLU A 52 -9.09 9.92 15.54
C GLU A 52 -8.10 10.22 16.67
N LEU A 53 -7.10 11.10 16.46
CA LEU A 53 -6.17 11.51 17.50
C LEU A 53 -6.84 12.28 18.66
N ALA A 54 -7.99 12.91 18.41
CA ALA A 54 -8.76 13.61 19.45
C ALA A 54 -9.57 12.67 20.35
N LYS A 55 -9.76 11.40 19.95
CA LYS A 55 -10.46 10.38 20.75
C LYS A 55 -9.50 9.74 21.77
N PRO A 56 -10.03 9.18 22.87
CA PRO A 56 -9.26 8.30 23.75
C PRO A 56 -8.63 7.13 22.98
N GLU A 57 -7.45 6.65 23.42
CA GLU A 57 -6.71 5.61 22.70
C GLU A 57 -7.49 4.30 22.52
N HIS A 58 -8.37 3.96 23.45
CA HIS A 58 -9.20 2.76 23.40
C HIS A 58 -10.46 2.90 22.51
N GLU A 59 -10.77 4.11 22.05
CA GLU A 59 -11.92 4.41 21.18
C GLU A 59 -11.50 4.79 19.75
N ARG A 60 -10.23 5.16 19.55
CA ARG A 60 -9.71 5.59 18.24
C ARG A 60 -9.31 4.42 17.36
N ALA A 61 -9.43 4.60 16.04
CA ALA A 61 -8.81 3.70 15.08
C ALA A 61 -7.27 3.74 15.21
N GLU A 62 -6.60 2.59 15.07
CA GLU A 62 -5.13 2.53 15.01
C GLU A 62 -4.61 2.87 13.61
N TRP A 63 -5.37 2.49 12.58
CA TRP A 63 -5.02 2.64 11.17
C TRP A 63 -6.23 3.10 10.36
N LEU A 64 -5.95 3.86 9.30
CA LEU A 64 -6.92 4.26 8.29
C LEU A 64 -6.47 3.71 6.95
N MET A 65 -7.39 3.03 6.24
CA MET A 65 -7.20 2.63 4.85
C MET A 65 -7.81 3.69 3.94
N TRP A 66 -7.02 4.20 3.00
CA TRP A 66 -7.53 5.01 1.90
C TRP A 66 -7.82 4.13 0.68
N VAL A 67 -8.91 4.43 -0.02
CA VAL A 67 -9.26 3.85 -1.33
C VAL A 67 -9.73 4.93 -2.29
N ASP A 68 -9.24 4.89 -3.53
CA ASP A 68 -9.76 5.68 -4.63
C ASP A 68 -11.12 5.14 -5.09
N ALA A 69 -11.95 6.03 -5.67
CA ALA A 69 -13.35 5.70 -5.99
C ALA A 69 -13.51 4.73 -7.16
N ASP A 70 -12.47 4.55 -7.96
CA ASP A 70 -12.36 3.56 -9.01
C ASP A 70 -11.73 2.25 -8.51
N SER A 71 -11.99 1.90 -7.24
CA SER A 71 -11.65 0.59 -6.66
C SER A 71 -12.90 -0.13 -6.15
N ILE A 72 -12.92 -1.46 -6.26
CA ILE A 72 -14.07 -2.32 -5.91
C ILE A 72 -13.57 -3.47 -5.04
N VAL A 73 -14.21 -3.70 -3.89
CA VAL A 73 -13.98 -4.93 -3.10
C VAL A 73 -14.61 -6.11 -3.83
N LEU A 74 -13.77 -7.03 -4.29
CA LEU A 74 -14.16 -8.24 -5.00
C LEU A 74 -14.47 -9.40 -4.06
N ASN A 75 -13.61 -9.63 -3.07
CA ASN A 75 -13.78 -10.67 -2.07
C ASN A 75 -13.98 -10.07 -0.67
N PRO A 76 -15.23 -10.02 -0.16
CA PRO A 76 -15.51 -9.43 1.15
C PRO A 76 -15.02 -10.32 2.32
N ASN A 77 -14.56 -11.54 2.06
CA ASN A 77 -14.03 -12.45 3.09
C ASN A 77 -12.59 -12.12 3.49
N ILE A 78 -11.91 -11.20 2.80
CA ILE A 78 -10.54 -10.81 3.14
C ILE A 78 -10.58 -9.57 4.05
N PRO A 79 -10.23 -9.69 5.34
CA PRO A 79 -10.22 -8.56 6.24
C PRO A 79 -8.99 -7.66 5.98
N ALA A 80 -9.15 -6.34 6.08
CA ALA A 80 -8.10 -5.39 5.72
C ALA A 80 -6.96 -5.30 6.77
N ASP A 81 -7.21 -5.70 8.02
CA ASP A 81 -6.22 -5.65 9.10
C ASP A 81 -5.09 -6.66 8.94
N ILE A 82 -5.26 -7.73 8.14
CA ILE A 82 -4.19 -8.72 7.87
C ILE A 82 -3.01 -8.13 7.09
N PHE A 83 -3.21 -6.98 6.44
CA PHE A 83 -2.17 -6.25 5.72
C PHE A 83 -1.35 -5.33 6.62
N LEU A 84 -1.77 -5.14 7.88
CA LEU A 84 -1.14 -4.20 8.79
C LEU A 84 0.10 -4.81 9.45
N PRO A 85 1.10 -3.99 9.81
CA PRO A 85 2.28 -4.47 10.49
C PRO A 85 1.95 -5.02 11.89
N PRO A 86 2.65 -6.07 12.33
CA PRO A 86 2.71 -6.43 13.75
C PRO A 86 3.05 -5.24 14.65
N ARG A 87 2.49 -5.22 15.87
CA ARG A 87 2.55 -4.07 16.80
C ARG A 87 3.98 -3.68 17.18
N GLU A 88 4.92 -4.62 17.16
CA GLU A 88 6.35 -4.39 17.43
C GLU A 88 7.04 -3.50 16.38
N PHE A 89 6.47 -3.38 15.17
CA PHE A 89 6.99 -2.48 14.13
C PHE A 89 6.35 -1.09 14.26
N SER A 90 6.54 -0.47 15.43
CA SER A 90 5.98 0.84 15.77
C SER A 90 6.55 1.98 14.92
N HIS A 91 7.67 1.76 14.24
CA HIS A 91 8.27 2.73 13.31
C HIS A 91 7.48 2.87 12.01
N ILE A 92 6.71 1.87 11.61
CA ILE A 92 5.92 1.88 10.37
C ILE A 92 4.65 2.68 10.58
N ASN A 93 4.49 3.74 9.78
CA ASN A 93 3.34 4.63 9.77
C ASN A 93 2.57 4.58 8.45
N ILE A 94 3.14 4.00 7.38
CA ILE A 94 2.50 3.83 6.08
C ILE A 94 2.74 2.42 5.57
N VAL A 95 1.67 1.76 5.15
CA VAL A 95 1.72 0.57 4.29
C VAL A 95 1.20 0.97 2.92
N ALA A 96 2.05 0.88 1.90
CA ALA A 96 1.71 1.29 0.54
C ALA A 96 2.04 0.18 -0.47
N ALA A 97 1.54 0.35 -1.69
CA ALA A 97 1.93 -0.47 -2.82
C ALA A 97 2.84 0.34 -3.75
N ARG A 98 3.64 -0.35 -4.56
CA ARG A 98 4.38 0.28 -5.66
C ARG A 98 3.79 -0.06 -7.02
N ASP A 99 3.89 0.88 -7.95
CA ASP A 99 3.71 0.66 -9.37
C ASP A 99 4.91 1.19 -10.16
N ILE A 100 4.77 1.30 -11.48
CA ILE A 100 5.86 1.76 -12.36
C ILE A 100 6.35 3.19 -12.06
N GLN A 101 5.59 3.97 -11.27
CA GLN A 101 5.91 5.34 -10.86
C GLN A 101 6.49 5.39 -9.42
N GLY A 102 6.73 4.24 -8.79
CA GLY A 102 7.12 4.17 -7.38
C GLY A 102 5.89 4.07 -6.49
N LEU A 103 5.73 4.97 -5.51
CA LEU A 103 4.58 4.98 -4.60
C LEU A 103 3.25 5.05 -5.36
N ASN A 104 2.33 4.12 -5.09
CA ASN A 104 0.94 4.25 -5.47
C ASN A 104 0.08 4.77 -4.30
N THR A 105 -0.78 5.74 -4.56
CA THR A 105 -1.66 6.36 -3.56
C THR A 105 -3.16 6.10 -3.80
N GLY A 106 -3.48 5.09 -4.60
CA GLY A 106 -4.87 4.68 -4.85
C GLY A 106 -5.43 3.78 -3.77
N VAL A 107 -4.60 2.91 -3.21
CA VAL A 107 -4.92 2.16 -1.99
C VAL A 107 -3.69 2.10 -1.09
N PHE A 108 -3.82 2.56 0.15
CA PHE A 108 -2.74 2.55 1.15
C PHE A 108 -3.30 2.66 2.57
N PHE A 109 -2.49 2.33 3.56
CA PHE A 109 -2.84 2.46 4.97
C PHE A 109 -1.93 3.46 5.65
N VAL A 110 -2.49 4.24 6.57
CA VAL A 110 -1.72 5.14 7.44
C VAL A 110 -2.07 4.91 8.90
N ARG A 111 -1.06 4.97 9.76
CA ARG A 111 -1.25 4.92 11.21
C ARG A 111 -1.87 6.23 11.69
N VAL A 112 -2.80 6.16 12.62
CA VAL A 112 -3.30 7.33 13.36
C VAL A 112 -2.20 7.81 14.30
N HIS A 113 -1.38 8.74 13.80
CA HIS A 113 -0.19 9.22 14.50
C HIS A 113 0.18 10.65 14.05
N PRO A 114 0.73 11.52 14.92
CA PRO A 114 1.18 12.86 14.52
C PRO A 114 2.18 12.86 13.36
N TRP A 115 3.01 11.81 13.26
CA TRP A 115 3.94 11.62 12.15
C TRP A 115 3.22 11.62 10.78
N THR A 116 2.05 10.99 10.71
CA THR A 116 1.25 10.91 9.48
C THR A 116 0.77 12.29 9.05
N ILE A 117 0.35 13.13 9.99
CA ILE A 117 -0.01 14.53 9.71
C ILE A 117 1.19 15.29 9.16
N SER A 118 2.37 15.16 9.79
CA SER A 118 3.59 15.81 9.31
C SER A 118 3.97 15.39 7.89
N MET A 119 3.80 14.11 7.55
CA MET A 119 4.08 13.60 6.20
C MET A 119 3.15 14.24 5.16
N PHE A 120 1.83 14.26 5.40
CA PHE A 120 0.89 14.87 4.46
C PHE A 120 1.10 16.39 4.32
N VAL A 121 1.39 17.09 5.42
CA VAL A 121 1.70 18.53 5.39
C VAL A 121 2.96 18.80 4.57
N ASP A 122 4.01 18.01 4.74
CA ASP A 122 5.26 18.16 3.99
C ASP A 122 5.06 17.82 2.49
N GLY A 123 4.26 16.79 2.18
CA GLY A 123 3.84 16.47 0.83
C GLY A 123 3.06 17.61 0.14
N MET A 124 2.11 18.22 0.85
CA MET A 124 1.38 19.38 0.37
C MET A 124 2.26 20.62 0.20
N ALA A 125 3.29 20.79 1.03
CA ALA A 125 4.25 21.88 0.94
C ALA A 125 5.27 21.69 -0.19
N PHE A 126 5.45 20.46 -0.68
CA PHE A 126 6.44 20.11 -1.71
C PHE A 126 6.47 21.06 -2.92
N PRO A 127 5.36 21.36 -3.62
CA PRO A 127 5.38 22.26 -4.78
C PRO A 127 5.73 23.71 -4.41
N LEU A 128 5.44 24.16 -3.18
CA LEU A 128 5.79 25.50 -2.70
C LEU A 128 7.29 25.61 -2.47
N CYS A 129 7.91 24.57 -1.94
CA CYS A 129 9.35 24.49 -1.70
C CYS A 129 10.14 24.16 -2.97
N ASN A 130 9.51 23.53 -3.97
CA ASN A 130 10.15 23.04 -5.19
C ASN A 130 9.38 23.50 -6.45
N PRO A 131 9.21 24.82 -6.68
CA PRO A 131 8.34 25.34 -7.73
C PRO A 131 8.80 25.02 -9.17
N LYS A 132 10.03 24.49 -9.33
CA LYS A 132 10.59 24.10 -10.63
C LYS A 132 10.32 22.63 -10.99
N ILE A 133 9.78 21.85 -10.05
CA ILE A 133 9.50 20.44 -10.28
C ILE A 133 8.05 20.31 -10.75
N GLU A 134 7.87 19.82 -11.97
CA GLU A 134 6.55 19.49 -12.50
C GLU A 134 6.09 18.15 -11.91
N LEU A 135 4.90 18.16 -11.29
CA LEU A 135 4.32 16.99 -10.62
C LEU A 135 3.39 16.17 -11.52
N GLY A 136 3.07 16.67 -12.72
CA GLY A 136 2.21 15.96 -13.68
C GLY A 136 0.75 15.87 -13.27
N ASN A 137 0.04 14.89 -13.84
CA ASN A 137 -1.41 14.71 -13.69
C ASN A 137 -1.83 14.03 -12.38
N ASP A 138 -0.88 13.45 -11.64
CA ASP A 138 -1.11 12.77 -10.35
C ASP A 138 -0.26 13.48 -9.28
N ALA A 139 -0.49 14.79 -9.13
CA ALA A 139 0.44 15.65 -8.41
C ALA A 139 0.53 15.32 -6.90
N ASP A 140 -0.54 14.83 -6.30
CA ASP A 140 -0.55 14.36 -4.91
C ASP A 140 0.35 13.12 -4.74
N GLN A 141 0.21 12.13 -5.62
CA GLN A 141 1.06 10.94 -5.64
C GLN A 141 2.52 11.31 -5.85
N ALA A 142 2.81 12.14 -6.85
CA ALA A 142 4.16 12.56 -7.19
C ALA A 142 4.85 13.35 -6.05
N ALA A 143 4.09 14.19 -5.34
CA ALA A 143 4.60 14.93 -4.18
C ALA A 143 4.81 14.04 -2.97
N MET A 144 3.87 13.11 -2.70
CA MET A 144 3.99 12.14 -1.62
C MET A 144 5.17 11.20 -1.83
N ALA A 145 5.37 10.68 -3.05
CA ALA A 145 6.48 9.79 -3.39
C ALA A 145 7.84 10.43 -3.03
N ARG A 146 8.04 11.69 -3.41
CA ARG A 146 9.26 12.44 -3.10
C ARG A 146 9.39 12.79 -1.62
N THR A 147 8.26 12.93 -0.92
CA THR A 147 8.25 13.24 0.51
C THR A 147 8.65 12.02 1.32
N VAL A 148 8.13 10.83 0.98
CA VAL A 148 8.47 9.60 1.68
C VAL A 148 9.93 9.19 1.47
N GLU A 149 10.57 9.60 0.37
CA GLU A 149 12.01 9.36 0.13
C GLU A 149 12.94 10.20 1.02
N LYS A 150 12.44 11.26 1.68
CA LYS A 150 13.28 12.12 2.51
C LYS A 150 13.91 11.31 3.65
N SER A 151 15.24 11.40 3.75
CA SER A 151 16.05 10.79 4.82
C SER A 151 16.48 11.79 5.90
N SER A 152 15.93 13.00 5.87
CA SER A 152 16.11 14.05 6.89
C SER A 152 14.87 14.95 6.96
N GLY A 153 14.74 15.72 8.04
CA GLY A 153 13.55 16.54 8.31
C GLY A 153 12.42 15.74 8.95
N GLY A 154 11.17 16.14 8.71
CA GLY A 154 10.02 15.53 9.39
C GLY A 154 9.96 15.84 10.90
N PRO A 155 9.04 15.22 11.64
CA PRO A 155 8.76 15.57 13.05
C PRO A 155 9.90 15.24 14.02
N ASP A 156 10.81 14.33 13.64
CA ASP A 156 11.90 13.83 14.48
C ASP A 156 13.29 14.05 13.86
N GLY A 157 13.37 14.72 12.71
CA GLY A 157 14.62 15.06 12.02
C GLY A 157 15.19 13.97 11.10
N TYR A 158 14.62 12.76 11.08
CA TYR A 158 15.14 11.62 10.31
C TYR A 158 14.42 11.36 8.97
N GLY A 159 13.52 12.27 8.58
CA GLY A 159 12.71 12.14 7.38
C GLY A 159 11.62 11.07 7.48
N PHE A 160 11.07 10.69 6.34
CA PHE A 160 9.89 9.82 6.27
C PHE A 160 10.20 8.41 5.75
N LYS A 161 11.37 8.18 5.14
CA LYS A 161 11.75 6.91 4.49
C LYS A 161 11.63 5.70 5.41
N ARG A 162 12.02 5.86 6.68
CA ARG A 162 11.97 4.79 7.68
C ARG A 162 10.56 4.41 8.16
N GLY A 163 9.57 5.23 7.83
CA GLY A 163 8.19 5.07 8.31
C GLY A 163 7.24 4.48 7.28
N ILE A 164 7.74 4.14 6.09
CA ILE A 164 6.96 3.50 5.03
C ILE A 164 7.47 2.08 4.79
N VAL A 165 6.54 1.20 4.43
CA VAL A 165 6.85 -0.14 3.90
C VAL A 165 5.96 -0.41 2.69
N TYR A 166 6.53 -1.07 1.69
CA TYR A 166 5.83 -1.48 0.50
C TYR A 166 5.45 -2.96 0.58
N LEU A 167 4.16 -3.25 0.59
CA LEU A 167 3.65 -4.61 0.47
C LEU A 167 3.45 -4.96 -1.02
N PRO A 168 3.54 -6.24 -1.40
CA PRO A 168 3.23 -6.66 -2.76
C PRO A 168 1.86 -6.14 -3.19
N LYS A 169 1.84 -5.34 -4.26
CA LYS A 169 0.63 -4.67 -4.76
C LYS A 169 -0.56 -5.61 -4.93
N LYS A 170 -0.30 -6.85 -5.38
CA LYS A 170 -1.33 -7.87 -5.62
C LYS A 170 -2.14 -8.25 -4.37
N LEU A 171 -1.63 -7.96 -3.17
CA LEU A 171 -2.37 -8.23 -1.94
C LEU A 171 -3.58 -7.29 -1.80
N PHE A 172 -3.43 -5.99 -1.99
CA PHE A 172 -4.51 -5.05 -1.63
C PHE A 172 -4.76 -3.93 -2.64
N ASN A 173 -4.07 -3.94 -3.78
CA ASN A 173 -4.16 -2.90 -4.81
C ASN A 173 -3.96 -3.48 -6.22
N SER A 174 -4.51 -4.66 -6.50
CA SER A 174 -4.42 -5.33 -7.80
C SER A 174 -5.10 -4.50 -8.90
N TYR A 175 -4.46 -4.38 -10.06
CA TYR A 175 -4.98 -3.54 -11.14
C TYR A 175 -5.85 -4.32 -12.11
N GLU A 176 -6.91 -3.66 -12.57
CA GLU A 176 -7.39 -3.83 -13.93
C GLU A 176 -6.46 -3.06 -14.87
N LEU A 177 -5.77 -3.76 -15.77
CA LEU A 177 -4.79 -3.11 -16.65
C LEU A 177 -5.43 -2.48 -17.89
N PRO A 178 -4.95 -1.32 -18.33
CA PRO A 178 -5.36 -0.74 -19.61
C PRO A 178 -4.86 -1.60 -20.77
N GLY A 179 -5.53 -1.42 -21.92
CA GLY A 179 -5.31 -2.23 -23.10
C GLY A 179 -3.87 -2.29 -23.62
N TYR A 180 -3.04 -1.28 -23.37
CA TYR A 180 -1.63 -1.28 -23.78
C TYR A 180 -0.70 -2.05 -22.84
N MET A 181 -1.08 -2.28 -21.57
CA MET A 181 -0.26 -3.03 -20.60
C MET A 181 -0.53 -4.53 -20.62
N ARG A 182 -1.57 -4.99 -21.32
CA ARG A 182 -1.98 -6.39 -21.32
C ARG A 182 -1.32 -7.24 -22.40
N ASP A 183 -0.77 -6.67 -23.47
CA ASP A 183 -0.32 -7.47 -24.62
C ASP A 183 0.84 -8.40 -24.25
N GLY A 184 0.66 -9.71 -24.52
CA GLY A 184 1.67 -10.74 -24.23
C GLY A 184 1.78 -11.21 -22.77
N ARG A 185 1.10 -10.56 -21.81
CA ARG A 185 1.13 -10.99 -20.39
C ARG A 185 0.36 -12.29 -20.15
N LYS A 186 0.97 -13.21 -19.41
CA LYS A 186 0.35 -14.49 -19.00
C LYS A 186 -0.06 -14.52 -17.54
N ASP A 187 0.37 -13.52 -16.79
CA ASP A 187 0.17 -13.35 -15.35
C ASP A 187 -1.01 -12.43 -15.02
N VAL A 188 -1.95 -12.31 -15.97
CA VAL A 188 -3.19 -11.55 -15.86
C VAL A 188 -4.38 -12.44 -16.19
N LEU A 189 -5.47 -12.32 -15.43
CA LEU A 189 -6.75 -12.94 -15.71
C LEU A 189 -7.45 -12.18 -16.85
N ARG A 190 -7.75 -12.89 -17.95
CA ARG A 190 -8.26 -12.26 -19.17
C ARG A 190 -9.77 -12.35 -19.36
N ASN A 191 -10.36 -13.47 -18.97
CA ASN A 191 -11.77 -13.73 -19.17
C ASN A 191 -12.37 -14.30 -17.90
N PHE A 192 -13.57 -13.84 -17.58
CA PHE A 192 -14.45 -14.42 -16.59
C PHE A 192 -15.83 -14.58 -17.20
N THR A 193 -16.53 -15.67 -16.88
CA THR A 193 -17.86 -15.89 -17.42
C THR A 193 -18.78 -14.74 -17.01
N GLY A 194 -19.46 -14.14 -17.99
CA GLY A 194 -20.44 -13.06 -17.78
C GLY A 194 -19.89 -11.63 -17.87
N PHE A 195 -18.58 -11.44 -18.07
CA PHE A 195 -18.06 -10.13 -18.48
C PHE A 195 -18.34 -9.87 -19.95
N VAL A 196 -18.74 -8.65 -20.26
CA VAL A 196 -18.98 -8.19 -21.63
C VAL A 196 -17.67 -7.75 -22.29
N SER A 197 -16.80 -7.09 -21.51
CA SER A 197 -15.55 -6.51 -21.98
C SER A 197 -14.38 -7.49 -21.81
N PRO A 198 -13.29 -7.39 -22.61
CA PRO A 198 -12.06 -8.12 -22.33
C PRO A 198 -11.30 -7.49 -21.16
N HIS A 199 -11.09 -8.26 -20.10
CA HIS A 199 -10.36 -7.83 -18.91
C HIS A 199 -8.86 -8.20 -18.97
N ALA A 200 -8.06 -7.53 -18.16
CA ALA A 200 -6.66 -7.80 -17.92
C ALA A 200 -6.35 -7.54 -16.43
N PHE A 201 -6.98 -8.31 -15.56
CA PHE A 201 -6.81 -8.19 -14.12
C PHE A 201 -5.53 -8.86 -13.66
N GLU A 202 -4.66 -8.15 -12.92
CA GLU A 202 -3.37 -8.69 -12.46
C GLU A 202 -3.46 -9.69 -11.31
N GLY A 203 -4.64 -9.76 -10.69
CA GLY A 203 -4.93 -10.72 -9.64
C GLY A 203 -5.50 -12.03 -10.16
N GLN A 204 -6.11 -12.76 -9.25
CA GLN A 204 -6.74 -14.05 -9.47
C GLN A 204 -8.08 -14.14 -8.74
N LYS A 205 -8.85 -15.19 -9.04
CA LYS A 205 -10.09 -15.50 -8.34
C LYS A 205 -9.85 -15.55 -6.82
N GLY A 206 -10.68 -14.88 -6.05
CA GLY A 206 -10.56 -14.81 -4.58
C GLY A 206 -9.73 -13.63 -4.09
N ASP A 207 -9.11 -12.84 -4.96
CA ASP A 207 -8.40 -11.64 -4.56
C ASP A 207 -9.35 -10.57 -4.00
N PHE A 208 -8.82 -9.79 -3.06
CA PHE A 208 -9.54 -8.84 -2.23
C PHE A 208 -10.21 -7.72 -3.02
N LEU A 209 -9.45 -7.02 -3.87
CA LEU A 209 -9.87 -5.76 -4.48
C LEU A 209 -9.29 -5.62 -5.89
N VAL A 210 -10.04 -4.95 -6.75
CA VAL A 210 -9.54 -4.41 -8.02
C VAL A 210 -9.53 -2.89 -7.99
N HIS A 211 -8.44 -2.31 -8.49
CA HIS A 211 -8.27 -0.89 -8.71
C HIS A 211 -8.18 -0.63 -10.22
N LEU A 212 -8.88 0.39 -10.72
CA LEU A 212 -9.02 0.69 -12.14
C LEU A 212 -8.32 2.01 -12.56
N PRO A 213 -7.01 2.19 -12.27
CA PRO A 213 -6.31 3.44 -12.54
C PRO A 213 -6.00 3.61 -14.02
N GLY A 214 -6.10 4.85 -14.53
CA GLY A 214 -5.60 5.20 -15.86
C GLY A 214 -6.29 4.51 -17.05
N LEU A 215 -7.51 4.00 -16.88
CA LEU A 215 -8.30 3.33 -17.93
C LEU A 215 -9.06 4.33 -18.84
N PHE A 216 -8.38 5.37 -19.35
CA PHE A 216 -9.01 6.46 -20.10
C PHE A 216 -9.91 5.95 -21.26
N GLY A 217 -11.23 6.06 -21.09
CA GLY A 217 -12.24 5.59 -22.05
C GLY A 217 -12.78 4.18 -21.77
N ASP A 218 -11.96 3.29 -21.18
CA ASP A 218 -12.33 1.89 -20.90
C ASP A 218 -12.86 1.67 -19.47
N ARG A 219 -12.73 2.66 -18.58
CA ARG A 219 -13.09 2.50 -17.16
C ARG A 219 -14.55 2.09 -16.96
N GLU A 220 -15.49 2.82 -17.55
CA GLU A 220 -16.92 2.59 -17.31
C GLU A 220 -17.38 1.16 -17.64
N PRO A 221 -17.10 0.60 -18.84
CA PRO A 221 -17.52 -0.76 -19.14
C PRO A 221 -16.83 -1.81 -18.26
N LEU A 222 -15.52 -1.69 -18.01
CA LEU A 222 -14.78 -2.64 -17.17
C LEU A 222 -15.25 -2.59 -15.71
N MET A 223 -15.51 -1.38 -15.19
CA MET A 223 -16.03 -1.19 -13.85
C MET A 223 -17.45 -1.75 -13.73
N SER A 224 -18.29 -1.57 -14.75
CA SER A 224 -19.65 -2.15 -14.78
C SER A 224 -19.60 -3.68 -14.71
N ASP A 225 -18.73 -4.33 -15.49
CA ASP A 225 -18.57 -5.78 -15.48
C ASP A 225 -18.16 -6.30 -14.08
N TRP A 226 -17.19 -5.66 -13.42
CA TRP A 226 -16.79 -6.00 -12.06
C TRP A 226 -17.92 -5.78 -11.04
N LEU A 227 -18.64 -4.67 -11.13
CA LEU A 227 -19.76 -4.35 -10.25
C LEU A 227 -20.92 -5.35 -10.41
N ASP A 228 -21.25 -5.72 -11.65
CA ASP A 228 -22.29 -6.70 -11.94
C ASP A 228 -21.94 -8.08 -11.35
N MET A 229 -20.64 -8.45 -11.35
CA MET A 229 -20.18 -9.67 -10.69
C MET A 229 -20.33 -9.59 -9.17
N VAL A 230 -19.82 -8.54 -8.51
CA VAL A 230 -19.87 -8.48 -7.03
C VAL A 230 -21.29 -8.26 -6.48
N GLU A 231 -22.22 -7.76 -7.30
CA GLU A 231 -23.61 -7.53 -6.88
C GLU A 231 -24.52 -8.75 -7.13
N ASN A 232 -24.31 -9.48 -8.21
CA ASN A 232 -25.25 -10.54 -8.63
C ASN A 232 -24.68 -11.95 -8.52
N ARG A 233 -23.35 -12.09 -8.42
CA ARG A 233 -22.63 -13.35 -8.55
C ARG A 233 -21.41 -13.39 -7.63
N GLN A 234 -21.55 -12.80 -6.44
CA GLN A 234 -20.45 -12.64 -5.51
C GLN A 234 -19.81 -13.98 -5.12
N GLU A 235 -20.62 -15.04 -4.98
CA GLU A 235 -20.20 -16.41 -4.70
C GLU A 235 -19.27 -17.00 -5.78
N ASP A 236 -19.35 -16.49 -7.02
CA ASP A 236 -18.45 -16.91 -8.08
C ASP A 236 -17.03 -16.39 -7.86
N TRP A 237 -16.82 -15.41 -6.97
CA TRP A 237 -15.50 -14.81 -6.70
C TRP A 237 -15.09 -14.85 -5.22
N ALA A 238 -16.04 -14.75 -4.29
CA ALA A 238 -15.80 -14.64 -2.86
C ALA A 238 -15.37 -15.97 -2.25
N VAL A 239 -14.07 -16.25 -2.33
CA VAL A 239 -13.43 -17.42 -1.73
C VAL A 239 -13.26 -17.19 -0.22
N PRO A 240 -13.52 -18.17 0.67
CA PRO A 240 -13.22 -18.06 2.10
C PRO A 240 -11.75 -17.72 2.36
N LEU A 241 -11.45 -16.93 3.40
CA LEU A 241 -10.09 -16.46 3.70
C LEU A 241 -9.09 -17.62 3.81
N GLU A 242 -9.51 -18.71 4.46
CA GLU A 242 -8.71 -19.91 4.72
C GLU A 242 -8.38 -20.70 3.45
N GLU A 243 -9.17 -20.51 2.39
CA GLU A 243 -8.96 -21.13 1.08
C GLU A 243 -8.13 -20.24 0.13
N THR A 244 -7.83 -19.00 0.54
CA THR A 244 -6.94 -18.09 -0.19
C THR A 244 -5.49 -18.17 0.32
N SER A 245 -4.55 -17.55 -0.40
CA SER A 245 -3.16 -17.43 0.06
C SER A 245 -2.93 -16.25 1.02
N TYR A 246 -3.91 -15.37 1.23
CA TYR A 246 -3.76 -14.10 1.93
C TYR A 246 -3.10 -14.21 3.30
N LEU A 247 -3.61 -15.07 4.18
CA LEU A 247 -3.05 -15.26 5.52
C LEU A 247 -1.60 -15.74 5.46
N LYS A 248 -1.30 -16.67 4.56
CA LYS A 248 0.04 -17.22 4.39
C LYS A 248 0.99 -16.15 3.86
N ASP A 249 0.57 -15.39 2.85
CA ASP A 249 1.42 -14.43 2.14
C ASP A 249 1.71 -13.20 3.02
N THR A 250 0.73 -12.69 3.77
CA THR A 250 0.96 -11.57 4.70
C THR A 250 1.81 -12.00 5.89
N GLN A 251 1.59 -13.19 6.45
CA GLN A 251 2.44 -13.73 7.52
C GLN A 251 3.87 -13.97 7.04
N ALA A 252 4.05 -14.52 5.84
CA ALA A 252 5.38 -14.73 5.25
C ALA A 252 6.10 -13.40 5.02
N PHE A 253 5.40 -12.37 4.53
CA PHE A 253 5.94 -11.03 4.35
C PHE A 253 6.43 -10.45 5.68
N TRP A 254 5.57 -10.40 6.71
CA TRP A 254 5.94 -9.81 7.99
C TRP A 254 7.00 -10.60 8.75
N LYS A 255 7.01 -11.92 8.59
CA LYS A 255 8.07 -12.77 9.12
C LYS A 255 9.42 -12.44 8.48
N LEU A 256 9.49 -12.37 7.16
CA LEU A 256 10.73 -12.01 6.43
C LEU A 256 11.20 -10.60 6.81
N TYR A 257 10.28 -9.64 6.88
CA TYR A 257 10.56 -8.27 7.33
C TYR A 257 11.15 -8.27 8.75
N GLY A 258 10.55 -9.02 9.67
CA GLY A 258 11.02 -9.16 11.05
C GLY A 258 12.41 -9.79 11.16
N GLU A 259 12.68 -10.85 10.40
CA GLU A 259 13.99 -11.50 10.34
C GLU A 259 15.08 -10.54 9.81
N ALA A 260 14.77 -9.77 8.77
CA ALA A 260 15.69 -8.77 8.23
C ALA A 260 15.97 -7.63 9.25
N VAL A 261 14.93 -7.12 9.91
CA VAL A 261 15.09 -6.12 10.98
C VAL A 261 15.90 -6.66 12.15
N ALA A 262 15.69 -7.91 12.56
CA ALA A 262 16.47 -8.56 13.61
C ALA A 262 17.94 -8.69 13.24
N THR A 263 18.23 -9.06 11.98
CA THR A 263 19.59 -9.16 11.45
C THR A 263 20.30 -7.80 11.47
N ILE A 264 19.62 -6.71 11.08
CA ILE A 264 20.15 -5.34 11.21
C ILE A 264 20.44 -4.99 12.67
N LYS A 265 19.52 -5.30 13.59
CA LYS A 265 19.71 -5.01 15.01
C LYS A 265 20.91 -5.76 15.58
N GLU A 266 21.11 -7.02 15.20
CA GLU A 266 22.28 -7.79 15.60
C GLU A 266 23.58 -7.14 15.11
N ALA A 267 23.65 -6.74 13.85
CA ALA A 267 24.82 -6.07 13.28
C ALA A 267 25.12 -4.73 13.98
N LEU A 268 24.08 -3.94 14.29
CA LEU A 268 24.23 -2.66 14.98
C LEU A 268 24.61 -2.79 16.47
N ASN A 269 24.40 -3.96 17.08
CA ASN A 269 24.78 -4.23 18.47
C ASN A 269 26.25 -4.66 18.63
N ARG A 270 27.02 -4.79 17.55
CA ARG A 270 28.46 -5.10 17.63
C ARG A 270 29.27 -3.90 18.12
N ASP A 271 30.26 -4.18 18.97
CA ASP A 271 31.21 -3.16 19.46
C ASP A 271 32.00 -2.51 18.32
N THR A 272 32.29 -3.29 17.27
CA THR A 272 32.97 -2.82 16.06
C THR A 272 32.18 -3.19 14.82
N ILE A 273 31.92 -2.19 13.99
CA ILE A 273 31.26 -2.33 12.68
C ILE A 273 32.23 -1.74 11.66
N ASP A 274 32.85 -2.61 10.86
CA ASP A 274 33.70 -2.22 9.74
C ASP A 274 32.87 -1.60 8.59
N LYS A 275 33.56 -1.20 7.52
CA LYS A 275 32.90 -0.54 6.39
C LYS A 275 31.91 -1.49 5.69
N ASP A 276 32.32 -2.74 5.45
CA ASP A 276 31.52 -3.70 4.69
C ASP A 276 30.21 -4.05 5.43
N MET A 277 30.28 -4.20 6.75
CA MET A 277 29.10 -4.40 7.59
C MET A 277 28.19 -3.16 7.61
N ARG A 278 28.74 -1.94 7.64
CA ARG A 278 27.92 -0.70 7.54
C ARG A 278 27.21 -0.60 6.19
N ASP A 279 27.92 -0.92 5.12
CA ASP A 279 27.40 -0.86 3.76
C ASP A 279 26.28 -1.92 3.59
N ALA A 280 26.49 -3.15 4.08
CA ALA A 280 25.46 -4.20 4.06
C ALA A 280 24.23 -3.87 4.92
N VAL A 281 24.43 -3.27 6.11
CA VAL A 281 23.30 -2.76 6.92
C VAL A 281 22.54 -1.66 6.18
N GLY A 282 23.25 -0.73 5.52
CA GLY A 282 22.66 0.32 4.70
C GLY A 282 21.80 -0.26 3.58
N GLN A 283 22.37 -1.20 2.82
CA GLN A 283 21.70 -1.87 1.70
C GLN A 283 20.42 -2.60 2.14
N LEU A 284 20.46 -3.37 3.22
CA LEU A 284 19.27 -4.06 3.71
C LEU A 284 18.21 -3.09 4.25
N ARG A 285 18.63 -2.00 4.92
CA ARG A 285 17.70 -0.95 5.39
C ARG A 285 17.02 -0.22 4.24
N ASP A 286 17.77 0.09 3.19
CA ASP A 286 17.23 0.73 1.99
C ASP A 286 16.25 -0.20 1.29
N ALA A 287 16.61 -1.47 1.11
CA ALA A 287 15.72 -2.48 0.53
C ALA A 287 14.43 -2.67 1.35
N LEU A 288 14.50 -2.70 2.69
CA LEU A 288 13.29 -2.77 3.54
C LEU A 288 12.40 -1.52 3.44
N SER A 289 12.95 -0.37 3.04
CA SER A 289 12.19 0.88 2.92
C SER A 289 11.66 1.12 1.52
N GLU A 290 12.35 0.62 0.49
CA GLU A 290 12.07 0.90 -0.92
C GLU A 290 11.54 -0.30 -1.70
N GLU A 291 11.93 -1.52 -1.30
CA GLU A 291 11.76 -2.74 -2.08
C GLU A 291 11.33 -3.95 -1.24
N ALA A 292 10.65 -3.71 -0.12
CA ALA A 292 10.21 -4.78 0.79
C ALA A 292 9.28 -5.80 0.10
N ASP A 293 8.60 -5.39 -0.96
CA ASP A 293 7.76 -6.23 -1.82
C ASP A 293 8.55 -7.19 -2.73
N ASP A 294 9.87 -7.03 -2.85
CA ASP A 294 10.76 -7.98 -3.54
C ASP A 294 11.45 -8.91 -2.53
N SER A 295 10.75 -9.99 -2.18
CA SER A 295 11.26 -10.97 -1.21
C SER A 295 12.63 -11.57 -1.58
N ASN A 296 12.96 -11.68 -2.87
CA ASN A 296 14.24 -12.24 -3.30
C ASN A 296 15.39 -11.29 -2.94
N LYS A 297 15.22 -9.99 -3.21
CA LYS A 297 16.20 -8.96 -2.80
C LYS A 297 16.38 -8.89 -1.30
N ILE A 298 15.28 -8.95 -0.54
CA ILE A 298 15.36 -8.93 0.93
C ILE A 298 16.13 -10.14 1.45
N VAL A 299 15.88 -11.34 0.89
CA VAL A 299 16.62 -12.56 1.27
C VAL A 299 18.09 -12.48 0.88
N GLU A 300 18.41 -11.98 -0.30
CA GLU A 300 19.79 -11.78 -0.78
C GLU A 300 20.58 -10.89 0.18
N TYR A 301 20.12 -9.65 0.41
CA TYR A 301 20.83 -8.69 1.27
C TYR A 301 20.86 -9.11 2.74
N MET A 302 19.82 -9.81 3.21
CA MET A 302 19.84 -10.41 4.54
C MET A 302 20.91 -11.50 4.65
N ASN A 303 21.07 -12.34 3.63
CA ASN A 303 22.09 -13.39 3.64
C ASN A 303 23.50 -12.81 3.55
N ASP A 304 23.71 -11.77 2.75
CA ASP A 304 25.00 -11.07 2.67
C ASP A 304 25.40 -10.49 4.04
N LEU A 305 24.46 -9.83 4.73
CA LEU A 305 24.69 -9.34 6.08
C LEU A 305 24.95 -10.48 7.08
N LYS A 306 24.23 -11.61 6.97
CA LYS A 306 24.45 -12.79 7.82
C LYS A 306 25.82 -13.44 7.59
N GLN A 307 26.36 -13.41 6.37
CA GLN A 307 27.70 -13.93 6.10
C GLN A 307 28.78 -13.09 6.79
N LEU A 308 28.60 -11.76 6.87
CA LEU A 308 29.49 -10.88 7.62
C LEU A 308 29.33 -11.04 9.13
N LEU A 309 28.12 -11.30 9.61
CA LEU A 309 27.84 -11.60 11.03
C LEU A 309 28.44 -12.94 11.45
N HIS A 310 28.23 -13.98 10.66
CA HIS A 310 28.64 -15.34 10.99
C HIS A 310 29.55 -15.89 9.89
N PRO A 311 30.80 -15.36 9.80
CA PRO A 311 31.75 -15.89 8.84
C PRO A 311 31.97 -17.37 9.13
N ALA A 312 31.92 -18.20 8.08
CA ALA A 312 32.20 -19.62 8.22
C ALA A 312 33.59 -19.79 8.84
N ILE A 313 33.66 -20.41 10.02
CA ILE A 313 34.92 -20.78 10.63
C ILE A 313 35.47 -21.93 9.78
N PHE A 314 36.36 -21.63 8.84
CA PHE A 314 37.20 -22.66 8.26
C PHE A 314 38.19 -23.10 9.34
N SER A 315 37.98 -24.29 9.90
CA SER A 315 39.03 -24.98 10.65
C SER A 315 40.11 -25.36 9.65
N GLU A 316 41.26 -24.70 9.72
CA GLU A 316 42.49 -25.23 9.11
C GLU A 316 42.85 -26.51 9.88
N GLU A 317 42.68 -27.67 9.23
CA GLU A 317 43.33 -28.93 9.62
C GLU A 317 44.77 -28.98 9.12
#